data_AF-A7S6A4-F1
#
_entry.id   AF-A7S6A4-F1
#
_cell.length_a   1.000
_cell.length_b   1.000
_cell.length_c   1.000
_cell.angle_alpha   90.00
_cell.angle_beta   90.00
_cell.angle_gamma   90.00
#
_symmetry.space_group_name_H-M   'P 1'
#
loop_
_entity.id
_entity.type
_entity.pdbx_description
1 polymer ?
#
loop_
_entity_poly.entity_id
_entity_poly.type
_entity_poly.pdbx_seq_one_letter_code
_entity_poly.pdbx_strand_id
1 'polypeptide(L)' 'DPRLWSKWDVLEWLKWATERYNVKDVAADKFLMNGKGICMLPPEGFVYRVPRGGDVLYNDFHKRLKAA' A
#
# COMPACT_ATOMS: atom_id res chain seq x y z
N ASP A 1 -9.68 -0.14 10.31
CA ASP A 1 -10.21 -0.68 9.04
C ASP A 1 -9.62 0.07 7.84
N PRO A 2 -8.80 -0.59 6.98
CA PRO A 2 -8.24 0.03 5.77
C PRO A 2 -9.29 0.59 4.80
N ARG A 3 -10.55 0.12 4.84
CA ARG A 3 -11.64 0.65 3.99
C ARG A 3 -12.03 2.08 4.37
N LEU A 4 -11.71 2.52 5.59
CA LEU A 4 -12.01 3.86 6.13
C LEU A 4 -10.84 4.84 6.00
N TRP A 5 -9.67 4.38 5.53
CA TRP A 5 -8.49 5.22 5.41
C TRP A 5 -8.72 6.40 4.47
N SER A 6 -8.32 7.58 4.91
CA SER A 6 -8.13 8.74 4.05
C SER A 6 -6.90 8.54 3.15
N LYS A 7 -6.68 9.50 2.24
CA LYS A 7 -5.45 9.53 1.44
C LYS A 7 -4.19 9.64 2.32
N TRP A 8 -4.28 10.36 3.44
CA TRP A 8 -3.14 10.56 4.35
C TRP A 8 -2.80 9.28 5.09
N ASP A 9 -3.81 8.52 5.56
CA ASP A 9 -3.61 7.22 6.21
C ASP A 9 -2.92 6.22 5.26
N VAL A 10 -3.28 6.24 3.96
CA VAL A 10 -2.61 5.40 2.95
C VAL A 10 -1.13 5.78 2.79
N LEU A 11 -0.81 7.08 2.77
CA LEU A 11 0.58 7.55 2.66
C LEU A 11 1.39 7.25 3.92
N GLU A 12 0.78 7.35 5.10
CA GLU A 12 1.41 7.00 6.36
C GLU A 12 1.71 5.50 6.44
N TRP A 13 0.75 4.66 6.06
CA TRP A 13 0.98 3.22 5.92
C TRP A 13 2.09 2.92 4.91
N LEU A 14 2.08 3.59 3.75
CA LEU A 14 3.08 3.37 2.70
C LEU A 14 4.48 3.70 3.23
N LYS A 15 4.64 4.84 3.91
CA LYS A 15 5.90 5.23 4.56
C LYS A 15 6.36 4.20 5.59
N TRP A 16 5.46 3.80 6.49
CA TRP A 16 5.77 2.79 7.49
C TRP A 16 6.20 1.46 6.85
N ALA A 17 5.50 1.01 5.81
CA ALA A 17 5.75 -0.27 5.17
C ALA A 17 7.08 -0.26 4.41
N THR A 18 7.39 0.83 3.69
CA THR A 18 8.65 0.93 2.95
C THR A 18 9.87 0.93 3.88
N GLU A 19 9.78 1.60 5.02
CA GLU A 19 10.80 1.55 6.07
C GLU A 19 10.90 0.16 6.70
N ARG A 20 9.77 -0.43 7.11
CA ARG A 20 9.68 -1.75 7.78
C ARG A 20 10.26 -2.90 6.95
N TYR A 21 10.03 -2.86 5.64
CA TYR A 21 10.40 -3.92 4.70
C TYR A 21 11.60 -3.54 3.81
N ASN A 22 12.21 -2.37 4.04
CA ASN A 22 13.33 -1.85 3.27
C ASN A 22 13.05 -1.79 1.75
N VAL A 23 11.81 -1.48 1.37
CA VAL A 23 11.39 -1.33 -0.03
C VAL A 23 11.88 0.02 -0.54
N LYS A 24 12.63 0.01 -1.66
CA LYS A 24 13.23 1.21 -2.26
C LYS A 24 12.41 1.70 -3.46
N ASP A 25 12.71 2.92 -3.90
CA ASP A 25 12.16 3.52 -5.13
C ASP A 25 10.62 3.62 -5.15
N VAL A 26 9.99 3.77 -3.98
CA VAL A 26 8.54 3.95 -3.88
C VAL A 26 8.18 5.41 -4.07
N ALA A 27 7.45 5.68 -5.15
CA ALA A 27 6.93 6.99 -5.46
C ALA A 27 5.54 7.15 -4.82
N ALA A 28 5.43 8.01 -3.80
CA ALA A 28 4.21 8.19 -3.01
C ALA A 28 3.02 8.72 -3.83
N ASP A 29 3.31 9.48 -4.89
CA ASP A 29 2.35 9.99 -5.87
C ASP A 29 1.56 8.87 -6.56
N LYS A 30 2.17 7.68 -6.76
CA LYS A 30 1.51 6.50 -7.33
C LYS A 30 0.43 5.89 -6.42
N PHE A 31 0.40 6.30 -5.16
CA PHE A 31 -0.55 5.83 -4.14
C PHE A 31 -1.47 6.95 -3.61
N LEU A 32 -1.66 8.04 -4.36
CA LEU A 32 -2.60 9.12 -4.01
C LEU A 32 -4.06 8.69 -4.18
N MET A 33 -4.51 7.79 -3.30
CA MET A 33 -5.86 7.26 -3.24
C MET A 33 -6.27 7.06 -1.78
N ASN A 34 -7.58 6.93 -1.54
CA ASN A 34 -8.10 6.59 -0.22
C ASN A 34 -8.08 5.07 0.02
N GLY A 35 -8.52 4.67 1.21
CA GLY A 35 -8.66 3.30 1.65
C GLY A 35 -9.45 2.41 0.70
N LYS A 36 -10.60 2.89 0.21
CA LYS A 36 -11.43 2.17 -0.77
C LYS A 36 -10.65 1.91 -2.06
N GLY A 37 -9.90 2.91 -2.55
CA GLY A 37 -9.08 2.80 -3.75
C GLY A 37 -7.99 1.75 -3.61
N ILE A 38 -7.21 1.80 -2.53
CA ILE A 38 -6.13 0.83 -2.32
C ILE A 38 -6.65 -0.58 -2.00
N CYS A 39 -7.82 -0.72 -1.36
CA CYS A 39 -8.45 -2.02 -1.12
C CYS A 39 -8.85 -2.75 -2.41
N MET A 40 -9.16 -2.01 -3.47
CA MET A 40 -9.52 -2.57 -4.78
C MET A 40 -8.30 -2.83 -5.66
N LEU A 41 -7.09 -2.46 -5.22
CA LEU A 41 -5.90 -2.59 -6.02
C LEU A 41 -5.43 -4.06 -6.01
N PRO A 42 -5.37 -4.73 -7.18
CA PRO A 42 -4.93 -6.11 -7.24
C PRO A 42 -3.39 -6.19 -7.06
N PRO A 43 -2.82 -7.40 -6.79
CA PRO A 43 -1.38 -7.57 -6.60
C PRO A 43 -0.55 -6.94 -7.73
N GLU A 44 -0.98 -7.12 -8.98
CA GLU A 44 -0.32 -6.57 -10.18
C GLU A 44 -0.29 -5.04 -10.15
N GLY A 45 -1.31 -4.41 -9.54
CA GLY A 45 -1.37 -2.97 -9.36
C GLY A 45 -0.31 -2.44 -8.40
N PHE A 46 0.07 -3.21 -7.37
CA PHE A 46 1.19 -2.85 -6.49
C PHE A 46 2.53 -3.08 -7.18
N VAL A 47 2.71 -4.21 -7.87
CA VAL A 47 3.94 -4.52 -8.60
C VAL A 47 4.20 -3.52 -9.73
N TYR A 48 3.16 -3.08 -10.45
CA TYR A 48 3.29 -2.04 -11.46
C TYR A 48 3.78 -0.71 -10.86
N ARG A 49 3.31 -0.35 -9.66
CA ARG A 49 3.72 0.89 -9.00
C ARG A 49 5.12 0.81 -8.40
N VAL A 50 5.45 -0.36 -7.85
CA VAL A 50 6.71 -0.67 -7.16
C VAL A 50 7.24 -2.01 -7.72
N PRO A 51 7.99 -1.99 -8.84
CA PRO A 51 8.48 -3.22 -9.47
C PRO A 51 9.37 -4.09 -8.56
N ARG A 52 10.07 -3.46 -7.62
CA ARG A 52 10.94 -4.12 -6.63
C ARG A 52 10.33 -4.00 -5.23
N GLY A 53 9.38 -4.86 -4.90
CA GLY A 53 8.77 -4.96 -3.56
C GLY A 53 7.28 -4.61 -3.46
N GLY A 54 6.59 -4.39 -4.58
CA GLY A 54 5.14 -4.19 -4.59
C GLY A 54 4.34 -5.40 -4.06
N ASP A 55 4.83 -6.61 -4.29
CA ASP A 55 4.29 -7.85 -3.72
C ASP A 55 4.34 -7.88 -2.19
N VAL A 56 5.44 -7.39 -1.59
CA VAL A 56 5.60 -7.27 -0.14
C VAL A 56 4.61 -6.27 0.43
N LEU A 57 4.45 -5.11 -0.22
CA LEU A 57 3.49 -4.08 0.18
C LEU A 57 2.05 -4.59 0.09
N TYR A 58 1.69 -5.28 -1.00
CA TYR A 58 0.37 -5.90 -1.15
C TYR A 58 0.09 -6.90 -0.02
N ASN A 59 1.05 -7.77 0.29
CA ASN A 59 0.90 -8.78 1.33
C ASN A 59 0.69 -8.18 2.73
N ASP A 60 1.43 -7.13 3.09
CA ASP A 60 1.21 -6.42 4.36
C ASP A 60 -0.17 -5.76 4.41
N PHE A 61 -0.51 -5.00 3.35
CA PHE A 61 -1.79 -4.31 3.26
C PHE A 61 -2.97 -5.29 3.36
N HIS A 62 -2.91 -6.40 2.62
CA HIS A 62 -3.98 -7.37 2.59
C HIS A 62 -4.14 -8.13 3.93
N LYS A 63 -3.04 -8.35 4.67
CA LYS A 63 -3.12 -8.86 6.06
C LYS A 63 -3.86 -7.89 6.97
N ARG A 64 -3.57 -6.58 6.88
CA ARG A 64 -4.29 -5.53 7.65
C ARG A 64 -5.77 -5.48 7.29
N LEU A 65 -6.11 -5.67 6.02
CA LEU A 65 -7.50 -5.69 5.55
C LEU A 65 -8.27 -6.90 6.06
N LYS A 66 -7.66 -8.09 6.09
CA LYS A 66 -8.30 -9.31 6.65
C LYS A 66 -8.49 -9.27 8.16
N ALA A 67 -7.65 -8.52 8.88
CA ALA A 67 -7.71 -8.39 10.32
C ALA A 67 -8.69 -7.29 10.80
N ALA A 68 -9.42 -6.64 9.89
CA ALA A 68 -10.20 -5.44 10.13
C ALA A 68 -11.72 -5.62 10.05
#